data_AF-A0A8J7PJ23-F1
#
_entry.id   AF-A0A8J7PJ23-F1
#
_cell.length_a   1.000
_cell.length_b   1.000
_cell.length_c   1.000
_cell.angle_alpha   90.00
_cell.angle_beta   90.00
_cell.angle_gamma   90.00
#
_symmetry.space_group_name_H-M   'P 1'
#
loop_
_entity.id
_entity.type
_entity.pdbx_description
1 polymer ?
#
loop_
_entity_poly.entity_id
_entity_poly.type
_entity_poly.pdbx_seq_one_letter_code
_entity_poly.pdbx_strand_id
1 'polypeptide(L)'
;MNLDPQTFVVHDIGEFPFVVFNQAAAWPGYAGRWEKEMIALVENGLPFVVVYDRVRSDESHEDRRHRGIWLKHNKQALGRLCKALISIEPDAERRAEIEAAGAIAVKAFGIPHEAVATRQAAFDLARRLVDGAA
;
A
#
# COMPACT_ATOMS: atom_id res chain seq x y z
N MET A 1 -8.27 3.20 17.53
CA MET A 1 -7.58 2.24 16.64
C MET A 1 -7.43 0.95 17.42
N ASN A 2 -7.88 -0.19 16.89
CA ASN A 2 -7.87 -1.47 17.59
C ASN A 2 -6.76 -2.41 17.08
N LEU A 3 -5.74 -1.85 16.43
CA LEU A 3 -4.60 -2.59 15.87
C LEU A 3 -3.44 -2.57 16.86
N ASP A 4 -2.75 -3.69 16.99
CA ASP A 4 -1.49 -3.79 17.72
C ASP A 4 -0.31 -3.75 16.71
N PRO A 5 0.48 -2.66 16.67
CA PRO A 5 1.61 -2.53 15.76
C PRO A 5 2.64 -3.66 15.86
N GLN A 6 2.78 -4.32 17.02
CA GLN A 6 3.74 -5.41 17.21
C GLN A 6 3.35 -6.69 16.45
N THR A 7 2.09 -6.80 16.02
CA THR A 7 1.60 -7.95 15.26
C THR A 7 1.84 -7.82 13.75
N PHE A 8 2.21 -6.62 13.29
CA PHE A 8 2.47 -6.31 11.90
C PHE A 8 3.96 -6.38 11.58
N VAL A 9 4.28 -6.99 10.45
CA VAL A 9 5.65 -7.23 9.99
C VAL A 9 5.87 -6.66 8.59
N VAL A 10 4.90 -6.82 7.69
CA VAL A 10 4.97 -6.33 6.30
C VAL A 10 4.43 -4.91 6.18
N HIS A 11 3.45 -4.52 7.01
CA HIS A 11 2.86 -3.20 7.02
C HIS A 11 3.10 -2.51 8.36
N ASP A 12 4.09 -1.63 8.44
CA ASP A 12 4.31 -0.82 9.63
C ASP A 12 3.17 0.20 9.80
N ILE A 13 2.44 0.07 10.90
CA ILE A 13 1.29 0.90 11.25
C ILE A 13 1.61 1.92 12.37
N GLY A 14 2.89 2.11 12.72
CA GLY A 14 3.30 3.03 13.79
C GLY A 14 2.87 4.49 13.56
N GLU A 15 2.64 4.87 12.30
CA GLU A 15 2.19 6.20 11.89
C GLU A 15 0.80 6.18 11.24
N PHE A 16 -0.03 5.17 11.54
CA PHE A 16 -1.38 5.05 10.98
C PHE A 16 -2.14 6.39 11.08
N PRO A 17 -2.79 6.86 9.98
CA PRO A 17 -3.21 6.12 8.77
C PRO A 17 -2.14 6.01 7.66
N PHE A 18 -0.91 6.45 7.92
CA PHE A 18 0.23 6.30 7.02
C PHE A 18 0.90 4.95 7.26
N VAL A 19 0.52 3.94 6.47
CA VAL A 19 1.03 2.57 6.64
C VAL A 19 2.24 2.35 5.73
N VAL A 20 3.42 2.11 6.30
CA VAL A 20 4.65 1.92 5.52
C VAL A 20 4.83 0.45 5.18
N PHE A 21 4.97 0.13 3.89
CA PHE A 21 5.33 -1.21 3.45
C PHE A 21 6.79 -1.50 3.80
N ASN A 22 7.01 -2.41 4.73
CA ASN A 22 8.33 -2.85 5.14
C ASN A 22 8.94 -3.79 4.10
N GLN A 23 9.63 -3.20 3.12
CA GLN A 23 10.35 -3.92 2.07
C GLN A 23 11.34 -4.97 2.61
N ALA A 24 11.91 -4.76 3.81
CA ALA A 24 12.86 -5.70 4.40
C ALA A 24 12.18 -6.94 5.00
N ALA A 25 10.86 -6.93 5.16
CA ALA A 25 10.07 -8.08 5.60
C ALA A 25 9.46 -8.88 4.45
N ALA A 26 9.52 -8.38 3.21
CA ALA A 26 8.93 -8.98 2.02
C ALA A 26 9.83 -10.07 1.40
N TRP A 27 10.25 -11.06 2.19
CA TRP A 27 11.00 -12.23 1.71
C TRP A 27 10.09 -13.19 0.91
N PRO A 28 10.63 -14.06 0.05
CA PRO A 28 9.79 -15.03 -0.68
C PRO A 28 8.84 -15.81 0.25
N GLY A 29 7.55 -15.83 -0.10
CA GLY A 29 6.47 -16.39 0.73
C GLY A 29 5.77 -15.38 1.64
N TYR A 30 6.13 -14.09 1.60
CA TYR A 30 5.52 -13.07 2.44
C TYR A 30 4.04 -12.80 2.13
N ALA A 31 3.53 -13.19 0.95
CA ALA A 31 2.17 -12.84 0.51
C ALA A 31 1.08 -13.32 1.49
N GLY A 32 1.27 -14.47 2.14
CA GLY A 32 0.34 -14.94 3.17
C GLY A 32 0.30 -14.06 4.43
N ARG A 33 1.42 -13.45 4.80
CA ARG A 33 1.50 -12.47 5.91
C ARG A 33 0.93 -11.13 5.47
N TRP A 34 1.30 -10.68 4.28
CA TRP A 34 0.76 -9.48 3.66
C TRP A 34 -0.77 -9.50 3.64
N GLU A 35 -1.37 -10.61 3.20
CA GLU A 35 -2.81 -10.79 3.14
C GLU A 35 -3.47 -10.64 4.52
N LYS A 36 -2.97 -11.35 5.53
CA LYS A 36 -3.51 -11.30 6.90
C LYS A 36 -3.49 -9.89 7.47
N GLU A 37 -2.42 -9.15 7.25
CA GLU A 37 -2.27 -7.78 7.71
C GLU A 37 -3.21 -6.82 6.96
N MET A 38 -3.38 -7.00 5.64
CA MET A 38 -4.36 -6.24 4.86
C MET A 38 -5.80 -6.49 5.30
N ILE A 39 -6.14 -7.73 5.66
CA ILE A 39 -7.45 -8.07 6.24
C ILE A 39 -7.65 -7.30 7.55
N ALA A 40 -6.68 -7.33 8.47
CA ALA A 40 -6.77 -6.61 9.73
C ALA A 40 -6.92 -5.08 9.55
N LEU A 41 -6.21 -4.48 8.58
CA LEU A 41 -6.37 -3.07 8.22
C LEU A 41 -7.78 -2.75 7.72
N VAL A 42 -8.35 -3.62 6.88
CA VAL A 42 -9.73 -3.47 6.38
C VAL A 42 -10.76 -3.67 7.49
N GLU A 43 -10.57 -4.64 8.38
CA GLU A 43 -11.48 -4.93 9.50
C GLU A 43 -11.47 -3.81 10.56
N ASN A 44 -10.36 -3.10 10.73
CA ASN A 44 -10.29 -1.92 11.60
C ASN A 44 -11.21 -0.77 11.12
N GLY A 45 -11.68 -0.80 9.87
CA GLY A 45 -12.76 0.07 9.38
C GLY A 45 -12.41 1.56 9.23
N LEU A 46 -11.16 1.94 9.47
CA LEU A 46 -10.68 3.31 9.31
C LEU A 46 -9.93 3.47 7.97
N PRO A 47 -10.11 4.60 7.25
CA PRO A 47 -9.34 4.90 6.05
C PRO A 47 -7.83 4.94 6.29
N PHE A 48 -7.05 4.50 5.30
CA PHE A 48 -5.60 4.49 5.35
C PHE A 48 -4.97 4.59 3.95
N VAL A 49 -3.65 4.77 3.89
CA VAL A 49 -2.85 4.63 2.67
C VAL A 49 -1.71 3.64 2.92
N VAL A 50 -1.22 2.99 1.86
CA VAL A 50 -0.01 2.16 1.92
C VAL A 50 1.13 2.87 1.19
N VAL A 51 2.28 3.00 1.84
CA VAL A 51 3.39 3.80 1.38
C VAL A 51 4.61 2.92 1.13
N TYR A 52 5.16 3.02 -0.07
CA TYR A 52 6.41 2.38 -0.45
C TYR A 52 7.52 3.42 -0.38
N ASP A 53 8.31 3.39 0.70
CA ASP A 53 9.41 4.34 0.92
C ASP A 53 10.68 3.99 0.12
N ARG A 54 10.71 2.78 -0.42
CA ARG A 54 11.73 2.23 -1.31
C ARG A 54 11.07 1.35 -2.36
N VAL A 55 11.55 1.40 -3.58
CA VAL A 55 11.13 0.50 -4.66
C VAL A 55 12.04 -0.73 -4.68
N ARG A 56 11.47 -1.93 -4.55
CA ARG A 56 12.14 -3.20 -4.85
C ARG A 56 11.43 -3.90 -5.99
N SER A 57 12.20 -4.56 -6.86
CA SER A 57 11.70 -5.26 -8.05
C SER A 57 11.73 -6.79 -7.94
N ASP A 58 12.19 -7.34 -6.81
CA ASP A 58 12.52 -8.76 -6.68
C ASP A 58 11.45 -9.62 -6.00
N GLU A 59 10.19 -9.18 -6.02
CA GLU A 59 9.07 -10.01 -5.57
C GLU A 59 8.98 -11.31 -6.40
N SER A 60 8.82 -12.44 -5.70
CA SER A 60 8.67 -13.76 -6.32
C SER A 60 7.41 -13.83 -7.19
N HIS A 61 7.43 -14.66 -8.24
CA HIS A 61 6.24 -14.85 -9.08
C HIS A 61 5.06 -15.41 -8.27
N GLU A 62 5.33 -16.27 -7.30
CA GLU A 62 4.31 -16.87 -6.43
C GLU A 62 3.63 -15.82 -5.55
N ASP A 63 4.42 -14.97 -4.87
CA ASP A 63 3.88 -13.89 -4.03
C ASP A 63 3.06 -12.90 -4.85
N ARG A 64 3.59 -12.49 -6.02
CA ARG A 64 2.88 -11.58 -6.94
C ARG A 64 1.54 -12.17 -7.38
N ARG A 65 1.52 -13.47 -7.72
CA ARG A 65 0.31 -14.19 -8.13
C ARG A 65 -0.69 -14.25 -6.98
N HIS A 66 -0.24 -14.61 -5.78
CA HIS A 66 -1.08 -14.67 -4.58
C HIS A 66 -1.73 -13.30 -4.33
N ARG A 67 -0.93 -12.23 -4.23
CA ARG A 67 -1.41 -10.87 -4.03
C ARG A 67 -2.42 -10.46 -5.10
N GLY A 68 -2.12 -10.72 -6.37
CA GLY A 68 -3.01 -10.39 -7.48
C GLY A 68 -4.38 -11.06 -7.38
N ILE A 69 -4.42 -12.34 -6.98
CA ILE A 69 -5.68 -13.07 -6.76
C ILE A 69 -6.46 -12.45 -5.60
N TRP A 70 -5.80 -12.18 -4.46
CA TRP A 70 -6.46 -11.59 -3.31
C TRP A 70 -7.00 -10.18 -3.61
N LEU A 71 -6.20 -9.31 -4.25
CA LEU A 71 -6.63 -7.95 -4.64
C LEU A 71 -7.84 -7.99 -5.56
N LYS A 72 -7.86 -8.90 -6.54
CA LYS A 72 -8.98 -9.07 -7.46
C LYS A 72 -10.29 -9.41 -6.73
N HIS A 73 -10.23 -10.27 -5.71
CA HIS A 73 -11.41 -10.65 -4.92
C HIS A 73 -11.82 -9.59 -3.89
N ASN A 74 -10.87 -8.83 -3.34
CA ASN A 74 -11.12 -7.94 -2.21
C ASN A 74 -11.19 -6.45 -2.57
N LYS A 75 -11.01 -6.09 -3.86
CA LYS A 75 -10.94 -4.70 -4.34
C LYS A 75 -12.06 -3.77 -3.84
N GLN A 76 -13.29 -4.25 -3.71
CA GLN A 76 -14.40 -3.40 -3.24
C GLN A 76 -14.27 -3.06 -1.75
N ALA A 77 -13.98 -4.06 -0.91
CA ALA A 77 -13.78 -3.82 0.51
C ALA A 77 -12.54 -2.96 0.74
N LEU A 78 -11.46 -3.27 0.03
CA LEU A 78 -10.20 -2.55 0.14
C LEU A 78 -10.32 -1.11 -0.36
N GLY A 79 -10.92 -0.86 -1.53
CA GLY A 79 -11.07 0.50 -2.09
C GLY A 79 -11.96 1.43 -1.26
N ARG A 80 -12.78 0.89 -0.34
CA ARG A 80 -13.51 1.72 0.63
C ARG A 80 -12.59 2.33 1.68
N LEU A 81 -11.48 1.66 2.03
CA LEU A 81 -10.63 2.04 3.16
C LEU A 81 -9.21 2.42 2.75
N CYS A 82 -8.56 1.67 1.87
CA CYS A 82 -7.26 2.02 1.31
C CYS A 82 -7.44 3.07 0.20
N LYS A 83 -7.08 4.32 0.52
CA LYS A 83 -7.34 5.48 -0.34
C LYS A 83 -6.30 5.66 -1.45
N ALA A 84 -5.08 5.18 -1.23
CA ALA A 84 -4.04 5.13 -2.25
C ALA A 84 -2.90 4.19 -1.84
N LEU A 85 -2.20 3.70 -2.86
CA LEU A 85 -0.81 3.31 -2.77
C LEU A 85 0.05 4.53 -3.10
N ILE A 86 1.05 4.85 -2.30
CA ILE A 86 1.92 6.02 -2.50
C ILE A 86 3.36 5.54 -2.57
N SER A 87 4.06 5.80 -3.67
CA SER A 87 5.49 5.50 -3.81
C SER A 87 6.32 6.77 -3.61
N ILE A 88 7.36 6.69 -2.79
CA ILE A 88 8.32 7.78 -2.62
C ILE A 88 9.51 7.49 -3.53
N GLU A 89 9.72 8.37 -4.51
CA GLU A 89 10.81 8.27 -5.48
C GLU A 89 11.30 9.69 -5.82
N PRO A 90 12.52 10.07 -5.38
CA PRO A 90 13.07 11.41 -5.64
C PRO A 90 13.33 11.70 -7.12
N ASP A 91 13.62 10.69 -7.92
CA ASP A 91 13.88 10.84 -9.36
C ASP A 91 12.57 11.05 -10.15
N ALA A 92 12.54 12.07 -11.00
CA ALA A 92 11.33 12.43 -11.72
C ALA A 92 10.96 11.45 -12.85
N GLU A 93 11.95 10.88 -13.53
CA GLU A 93 11.71 9.91 -14.61
C GLU A 93 11.17 8.61 -14.02
N ARG A 94 11.80 8.12 -12.94
CA ARG A 94 11.31 6.93 -12.22
C ARG A 94 9.93 7.13 -11.61
N ARG A 95 9.59 8.34 -11.11
CA ARG A 95 8.21 8.63 -10.68
C ARG A 95 7.21 8.45 -11.83
N ALA A 96 7.52 8.96 -13.02
CA ALA A 96 6.64 8.82 -14.18
C ALA A 96 6.48 7.34 -14.59
N GLU A 97 7.54 6.54 -14.50
CA GLU A 97 7.47 5.09 -14.74
C GLU A 97 6.56 4.38 -13.72
N ILE A 98 6.67 4.74 -12.44
CA ILE A 98 5.83 4.20 -11.36
C ILE A 98 4.37 4.59 -11.58
N GLU A 99 4.08 5.85 -11.94
CA GLU A 99 2.71 6.31 -12.24
C GLU A 99 2.11 5.56 -13.42
N ALA A 100 2.88 5.36 -14.50
CA ALA A 100 2.45 4.62 -15.67
C ALA A 100 2.16 3.14 -15.34
N ALA A 101 3.02 2.48 -14.56
CA ALA A 101 2.79 1.13 -14.08
C ALA A 101 1.60 1.06 -13.11
N GLY A 102 1.47 2.05 -12.24
CA GLY A 102 0.38 2.23 -11.28
C GLY A 102 -0.97 2.34 -11.96
N ALA A 103 -1.09 3.08 -13.06
CA ALA A 103 -2.34 3.20 -13.82
C ALA A 103 -2.89 1.84 -14.30
N ILE A 104 -2.01 0.89 -14.63
CA ILE A 104 -2.41 -0.48 -14.99
C ILE A 104 -2.97 -1.22 -13.77
N ALA A 105 -2.30 -1.10 -12.62
CA ALA A 105 -2.74 -1.71 -11.36
C ALA A 105 -4.06 -1.08 -10.87
N VAL A 106 -4.24 0.23 -10.98
CA VAL A 106 -5.48 0.96 -10.69
C VAL A 106 -6.62 0.41 -11.54
N LYS A 107 -6.40 0.20 -12.84
CA LYS A 107 -7.42 -0.38 -13.72
C LYS A 107 -7.79 -1.81 -13.31
N ALA A 108 -6.84 -2.59 -12.81
CA ALA A 108 -7.06 -3.97 -12.38
C ALA A 108 -7.77 -4.07 -11.01
N PHE A 109 -7.40 -3.20 -10.06
CA PHE A 109 -7.74 -3.35 -8.64
C PHE A 109 -8.51 -2.18 -8.03
N GLY A 110 -8.62 -1.05 -8.73
CA GLY A 110 -9.44 0.10 -8.33
C GLY A 110 -8.88 0.95 -7.19
N ILE A 111 -7.61 0.78 -6.81
CA ILE A 111 -6.96 1.56 -5.76
C ILE A 111 -6.01 2.55 -6.45
N PRO A 112 -6.15 3.87 -6.22
CA PRO A 112 -5.22 4.88 -6.73
C PRO A 112 -3.77 4.54 -6.42
N HIS A 113 -2.86 4.81 -7.34
CA HIS A 113 -1.42 4.66 -7.13
C HIS A 113 -0.71 5.93 -7.56
N GLU A 114 -0.16 6.63 -6.58
CA GLU A 114 0.49 7.94 -6.72
C GLU A 114 2.00 7.80 -6.49
N ALA A 115 2.80 8.64 -7.14
CA ALA A 115 4.23 8.76 -6.88
C ALA A 115 4.59 10.19 -6.45
N VAL A 116 5.40 10.33 -5.40
CA VAL A 116 5.79 11.63 -4.85
C VAL A 116 7.29 11.68 -4.56
N ALA A 117 7.86 12.88 -4.58
CA ALA A 117 9.31 13.04 -4.45
C ALA A 117 9.85 12.80 -3.04
N THR A 118 9.02 13.01 -2.00
CA THR A 118 9.49 13.03 -0.62
C THR A 118 8.49 12.39 0.33
N ARG A 119 8.98 11.97 1.50
CA ARG A 119 8.14 11.48 2.60
C ARG A 119 7.15 12.54 3.07
N GLN A 120 7.57 13.80 3.16
CA GLN A 120 6.67 14.90 3.54
C GLN A 120 5.51 15.05 2.54
N ALA A 121 5.80 15.01 1.24
CA ALA A 121 4.75 15.05 0.21
C ALA A 121 3.80 13.85 0.30
N ALA A 122 4.33 12.66 0.64
CA ALA A 122 3.51 11.48 0.89
C ALA A 122 2.58 11.67 2.10
N PHE A 123 3.08 12.23 3.20
CA PHE A 123 2.27 12.53 4.38
C PHE A 123 1.17 13.55 4.08
N ASP A 124 1.51 14.64 3.39
CA ASP A 124 0.54 15.68 3.04
C ASP A 124 -0.55 15.12 2.13
N LEU A 125 -0.20 14.24 1.18
CA LEU A 125 -1.14 13.54 0.32
C LEU A 125 -2.01 12.56 1.12
N ALA A 126 -1.40 11.74 1.96
CA ALA A 126 -2.11 10.78 2.81
C ALA A 126 -3.18 11.47 3.66
N ARG A 127 -2.81 12.57 4.32
CA ARG A 127 -3.74 13.35 5.14
C ARG A 127 -4.92 13.87 4.31
N ARG A 128 -4.67 14.47 3.14
CA ARG A 128 -5.76 14.95 2.26
C ARG A 128 -6.71 13.82 1.84
N LEU A 129 -6.17 12.65 1.50
CA LEU A 129 -6.96 11.51 1.03
C LEU A 129 -7.80 10.86 2.14
N VAL A 130 -7.25 10.80 3.35
CA VAL A 130 -7.93 10.24 4.53
C VAL A 130 -8.97 11.21 5.07
N ASP A 131 -8.63 12.50 5.22
CA ASP A 131 -9.54 13.52 5.75
C ASP A 131 -10.69 13.81 4.78
N GLY A 132 -10.42 13.79 3.47
CA GLY A 132 -11.45 13.94 2.43
C GLY A 132 -12.36 12.72 2.27
N ALA A 133 -12.10 11.63 3.00
CA ALA A 133 -12.91 10.42 3.00
C ALA A 133 -13.85 10.30 4.21
N ALA A 134 -13.82 11.27 5.12
CA ALA A 134 -14.70 11.38 6.28
C ALA A 134 -16.08 11.96 5.92
#